data_AF-A0A7S2E5I0-F1
#
_entry.id   AF-A0A7S2E5I0-F1
#
_cell.length_a   1.000
_cell.length_b   1.000
_cell.length_c   1.000
_cell.angle_alpha   90.00
_cell.angle_beta   90.00
_cell.angle_gamma   90.00
#
_symmetry.space_group_name_H-M   'P 1'
#
loop_
_entity.id
_entity.type
_entity.pdbx_description
1 polymer ?
#
loop_
_entity_poly.entity_id
_entity_poly.type
_entity_poly.pdbx_seq_one_letter_code
_entity_poly.pdbx_strand_id
1 'polypeptide(L)'
;DAFEEIIINSPAVNLRDLRRLSWHGIPDKFRADAWQLLLGYAPTKASRRTEARRKKRKEYRRALEQHFFSGVDHSSSPDLSAEGDKAEDDKSDGDDGEDNDFRTKLRSPQSDEEEDADD
;
A
#
# COMPACT_ATOMS: atom_id res chain seq x y z
N ASP A 1 -12.62 -7.02 20.05
CA ASP A 1 -11.44 -7.87 20.36
C ASP A 1 -10.26 -7.07 20.92
N ALA A 2 -9.33 -7.68 21.67
CA ALA A 2 -8.15 -6.99 22.21
C ALA A 2 -7.22 -6.42 21.11
N PHE A 3 -7.10 -7.12 19.98
CA PHE A 3 -6.33 -6.63 18.83
C PHE A 3 -6.97 -5.41 18.16
N GLU A 4 -8.30 -5.38 18.08
CA GLU A 4 -9.05 -4.24 17.53
C GLU A 4 -8.87 -2.99 18.39
N GLU A 5 -8.91 -3.14 19.71
CA GLU A 5 -8.65 -2.04 20.63
C GLU A 5 -7.22 -1.49 20.46
N ILE A 6 -6.22 -2.38 20.43
CA ILE A 6 -4.81 -1.99 20.33
C ILE A 6 -4.47 -1.41 18.95
N ILE A 7 -4.99 -1.99 17.86
CA ILE A 7 -4.58 -1.63 16.50
C ILE A 7 -5.48 -0.53 15.91
N ILE A 8 -6.78 -0.53 16.15
CA ILE A 8 -7.72 0.40 15.51
C ILE A 8 -8.07 1.56 16.43
N ASN A 9 -8.47 1.28 17.67
CA ASN A 9 -9.00 2.32 18.57
C ASN A 9 -7.90 3.11 19.28
N SER A 10 -6.73 2.50 19.54
CA SER A 10 -5.64 3.19 20.19
C SER A 10 -4.95 4.20 19.26
N PRO A 11 -4.74 5.46 19.70
CA PRO A 11 -4.01 6.47 18.92
C PRO A 11 -2.53 6.11 18.74
N ALA A 12 -1.96 5.32 19.65
CA ALA A 12 -0.58 4.84 19.61
C ALA A 12 -0.51 3.38 20.07
N VAL A 13 0.08 2.52 19.24
CA VAL A 13 0.20 1.09 19.56
C VAL A 13 1.35 0.85 20.52
N ASN A 14 1.07 0.21 21.66
CA ASN A 14 2.10 -0.27 22.56
C ASN A 14 2.68 -1.60 22.05
N LEU A 15 3.92 -1.57 21.57
CA LEU A 15 4.60 -2.75 20.99
C LEU A 15 4.82 -3.88 22.01
N ARG A 16 4.96 -3.56 23.30
CA ARG A 16 5.17 -4.56 24.35
C ARG A 16 3.92 -5.43 24.53
N ASP A 17 2.77 -4.79 24.61
CA ASP A 17 1.48 -5.46 24.77
C ASP A 17 1.12 -6.23 23.51
N LEU A 18 1.34 -5.62 22.33
CA LEU A 18 1.14 -6.28 21.04
C LEU A 18 1.98 -7.57 20.93
N ARG A 19 3.25 -7.54 21.36
CA ARG A 19 4.12 -8.73 21.33
C ARG A 19 3.63 -9.84 22.27
N ARG A 20 3.18 -9.47 23.47
CA ARG A 20 2.62 -10.44 24.44
C ARG A 20 1.37 -11.11 23.89
N LEU A 21 0.44 -10.34 23.31
CA LEU A 21 -0.77 -10.91 22.70
C LEU A 21 -0.45 -11.74 21.45
N SER A 22 0.46 -11.26 20.60
CA SER A 22 0.84 -11.95 19.35
C SER A 22 1.47 -13.31 19.60
N TRP A 23 2.06 -13.53 20.78
CA TRP A 23 2.62 -14.82 21.18
C TRP A 23 1.57 -15.92 21.28
N HIS A 24 0.33 -15.57 21.68
CA HIS A 24 -0.79 -16.51 21.74
C HIS A 24 -1.46 -16.74 20.39
N GLY A 25 -1.00 -16.05 19.34
CA GLY A 25 -1.57 -16.09 18.01
C GLY A 25 -2.20 -14.74 17.61
N ILE A 26 -2.17 -14.47 16.31
CA ILE A 26 -2.74 -13.24 15.74
C ILE A 26 -3.93 -13.64 14.85
N PRO A 27 -5.12 -13.05 15.06
CA PRO A 27 -6.27 -13.26 14.17
C PRO A 27 -5.95 -12.79 12.74
N ASP A 28 -6.46 -13.51 11.73
CA ASP A 28 -6.14 -13.25 10.32
C ASP A 28 -6.44 -11.81 9.87
N LYS A 29 -7.54 -11.24 10.38
CA LYS A 29 -7.96 -9.85 10.09
C LYS A 29 -6.89 -8.82 10.46
N PHE A 30 -6.12 -9.09 11.51
CA PHE A 30 -5.13 -8.15 12.07
C PHE A 30 -3.69 -8.57 11.80
N ARG A 31 -3.47 -9.72 11.14
CA ARG A 31 -2.15 -10.32 10.97
C ARG A 31 -1.17 -9.41 10.23
N ALA A 32 -1.63 -8.84 9.12
CA ALA A 32 -0.82 -7.93 8.30
C ALA A 32 -0.42 -6.68 9.08
N ASP A 33 -1.37 -6.04 9.80
CA ASP A 33 -1.10 -4.83 10.58
C ASP A 33 -0.18 -5.11 11.77
N ALA A 34 -0.43 -6.20 12.50
CA ALA A 34 0.38 -6.59 13.65
C ALA A 34 1.84 -6.87 13.24
N TRP A 35 2.06 -7.58 12.12
CA TRP A 35 3.41 -7.84 11.62
C TRP A 35 4.10 -6.59 11.14
N GLN A 36 3.40 -5.71 10.40
CA GLN A 36 3.97 -4.43 9.98
C GLN A 36 4.43 -3.58 11.18
N LEU A 37 3.70 -3.62 12.29
CA LEU A 37 4.06 -2.93 13.53
C LEU A 37 5.23 -3.61 14.28
N LEU A 38 5.19 -4.93 14.41
CA LEU A 38 6.24 -5.70 15.11
C LEU A 38 7.59 -5.62 14.39
N LEU A 39 7.58 -5.56 13.06
CA LEU A 39 8.76 -5.41 12.21
C LEU A 39 9.22 -3.94 12.10
N GLY A 40 8.46 -2.99 12.62
CA GLY A 40 8.77 -1.56 12.50
C GLY A 40 8.57 -0.98 11.10
N TYR A 41 7.88 -1.69 10.20
CA TYR A 41 7.55 -1.21 8.86
C TYR A 41 6.48 -0.11 8.89
N ALA A 42 5.52 -0.22 9.80
CA ALA A 42 4.48 0.79 10.01
C ALA A 42 4.77 1.63 11.27
N PRO A 43 4.47 2.94 11.25
CA PRO A 43 4.60 3.78 12.42
C PRO A 43 3.61 3.36 13.52
N THR A 44 4.01 3.52 14.78
CA THR A 44 3.18 3.18 15.95
C THR A 44 1.96 4.09 16.12
N LYS A 45 2.00 5.31 15.57
CA LYS A 45 0.88 6.26 15.62
C LYS A 45 -0.15 5.97 14.54
N ALA A 46 -1.42 5.88 14.93
CA ALA A 46 -2.51 5.52 14.04
C ALA A 46 -2.68 6.47 12.85
N SER A 47 -2.69 7.77 13.10
CA SER A 47 -2.87 8.83 12.09
C SER A 47 -1.88 8.74 10.92
N ARG A 48 -0.65 8.29 11.17
CA ARG A 48 0.41 8.23 10.15
C ARG A 48 0.50 6.89 9.42
N ARG A 49 -0.23 5.86 9.85
CA ARG A 49 -0.11 4.51 9.26
C ARG A 49 -0.61 4.44 7.83
N THR A 50 -1.70 5.12 7.52
CA THR A 50 -2.29 5.14 6.16
C THR A 50 -1.38 5.92 5.21
N GLU A 51 -0.94 7.10 5.62
CA GLU A 51 -0.06 7.96 4.82
C GLU A 51 1.31 7.31 4.58
N ALA A 52 1.94 6.74 5.62
CA ALA A 52 3.22 6.05 5.49
C ALA A 52 3.11 4.86 4.53
N ARG A 53 2.02 4.08 4.61
CA ARG A 53 1.76 2.97 3.67
C ARG A 53 1.60 3.46 2.24
N ARG A 54 0.86 4.56 2.03
CA ARG A 54 0.69 5.17 0.70
C ARG A 54 2.04 5.62 0.13
N LYS A 55 2.84 6.33 0.93
CA LYS A 55 4.18 6.79 0.53
C LYS A 55 5.10 5.63 0.15
N LYS A 56 5.16 4.58 0.97
CA LYS A 56 5.97 3.39 0.70
C LYS A 56 5.55 2.65 -0.57
N ARG A 57 4.24 2.56 -0.85
CA ARG A 57 3.74 1.97 -2.10
C ARG A 57 4.14 2.80 -3.32
N LYS A 58 4.11 4.14 -3.22
CA LYS A 58 4.58 5.03 -4.28
C LYS A 58 6.09 4.88 -4.52
N GLU A 59 6.88 4.84 -3.45
CA GLU A 59 8.32 4.59 -3.51
C GLU A 59 8.64 3.25 -4.18
N TYR A 60 7.91 2.18 -3.82
CA TYR A 60 8.08 0.87 -4.44
C TYR A 60 7.78 0.91 -5.95
N ARG A 61 6.68 1.56 -6.35
CA ARG A 61 6.34 1.70 -7.78
C ARG A 61 7.40 2.48 -8.55
N ARG A 62 7.88 3.59 -7.98
CA ARG A 62 8.97 4.39 -8.57
C ARG A 62 10.25 3.56 -8.71
N ALA A 63 10.60 2.76 -7.71
CA ALA A 63 11.77 1.89 -7.78
C ALA A 63 11.58 0.79 -8.84
N LEU A 64 10.37 0.25 -8.99
CA LEU A 64 10.07 -0.69 -10.07
C LEU A 64 10.24 -0.06 -11.45
N GLU A 65 9.70 1.14 -11.65
CA GLU A 65 9.85 1.90 -12.89
C GLU A 65 11.33 2.13 -13.21
N GLN A 66 12.13 2.52 -12.22
CA GLN A 66 13.54 2.84 -12.40
C GLN A 66 14.46 1.62 -12.61
N HIS A 67 14.11 0.45 -12.09
CA HIS A 67 14.99 -0.73 -12.14
C HIS A 67 14.51 -1.83 -13.09
N PHE A 68 13.21 -1.91 -13.38
CA PHE A 68 12.63 -3.01 -14.16
C PHE A 68 11.93 -2.56 -15.44
N PHE A 69 11.45 -1.32 -15.52
CA PHE A 69 10.65 -0.85 -16.66
C PHE A 69 11.29 0.28 -17.47
N SER A 70 12.19 1.10 -16.90
CA SER A 70 13.06 1.96 -17.68
C SER A 70 14.14 1.06 -18.28
N GLY A 71 14.08 0.88 -19.60
CA GLY A 71 14.91 -0.06 -20.35
C GLY A 71 16.36 -0.09 -19.87
N VAL A 72 16.89 -1.30 -19.77
CA VAL A 72 18.29 -1.59 -19.50
C VAL A 72 19.21 -0.69 -20.37
N ASP A 73 19.78 0.35 -19.76
CA ASP A 73 21.09 0.89 -20.11
C ASP A 73 21.91 1.16 -18.83
N HIS A 74 22.32 0.09 -18.17
CA HIS A 74 23.37 0.17 -17.15
C HIS A 74 24.76 0.43 -17.77
N SER A 75 24.86 1.39 -18.70
CA SER A 75 26.11 1.85 -19.30
C SER A 75 26.14 3.36 -19.50
N SER A 76 25.85 4.14 -18.47
CA SER A 76 26.48 5.45 -18.35
C SER A 76 26.70 5.80 -16.88
N SER A 77 27.98 5.84 -16.52
CA SER A 77 28.50 6.28 -15.23
C SER A 77 27.95 7.68 -14.89
N PRO A 78 27.60 7.98 -13.62
CA PRO A 78 27.17 9.31 -13.26
C PRO A 78 28.40 10.22 -13.24
N ASP A 79 28.60 10.99 -14.30
CA ASP A 79 29.51 12.13 -14.27
C ASP A 79 28.85 13.26 -13.47
N LEU A 80 29.63 13.79 -12.54
CA LEU A 80 29.29 14.89 -11.65
C LEU A 80 29.43 16.18 -12.46
N SER A 81 28.34 16.93 -12.66
CA SER A 81 28.32 18.42 -12.68
C SER A 81 27.03 18.94 -13.32
N ALA A 82 26.27 19.75 -12.57
CA ALA A 82 25.84 21.09 -12.99
C ALA A 82 24.68 21.57 -12.10
N GLU A 83 24.99 22.57 -11.28
CA GLU A 83 24.05 23.48 -10.64
C GLU A 83 23.12 24.15 -11.65
N GLY A 84 21.88 24.42 -11.22
CA GLY A 84 20.87 25.12 -11.99
C GLY A 84 19.68 25.51 -11.11
N ASP A 85 19.89 26.57 -10.33
CA ASP A 85 18.89 27.32 -9.58
C ASP A 85 17.78 27.85 -10.50
N LYS A 86 16.50 27.66 -10.15
CA LYS A 86 15.40 28.60 -10.48
C LYS A 86 14.12 28.31 -9.72
N ALA A 87 13.48 29.42 -9.36
CA ALA A 87 12.46 29.61 -8.35
C ALA A 87 11.01 29.41 -8.83
N GLU A 88 10.15 29.22 -7.82
CA GLU A 88 8.81 29.79 -7.62
C GLU A 88 7.61 29.46 -8.53
N ASP A 89 6.53 29.10 -7.81
CA ASP A 89 5.09 29.29 -8.06
C ASP A 89 4.40 28.57 -9.23
N ASP A 90 3.47 27.66 -8.92
CA ASP A 90 2.03 27.98 -8.94
C ASP A 90 1.17 26.77 -8.52
N LYS A 91 0.02 27.06 -7.91
CA LYS A 91 -1.02 26.11 -7.45
C LYS A 91 -1.58 25.27 -8.59
N SER A 92 -1.85 23.99 -8.32
CA SER A 92 -3.15 23.39 -8.66
C SER A 92 -3.44 22.19 -7.77
N ASP A 93 -4.25 22.41 -6.74
CA ASP A 93 -5.00 21.35 -6.05
C ASP A 93 -6.03 20.79 -7.05
N GLY A 94 -5.65 19.75 -7.77
CA GLY A 94 -6.53 18.89 -8.54
C GLY A 94 -6.71 17.56 -7.82
N ASP A 95 -7.73 17.50 -6.95
CA ASP A 95 -8.30 16.27 -6.41
C ASP A 95 -9.06 15.56 -7.53
N ASP A 96 -8.34 14.84 -8.38
CA ASP A 96 -8.95 13.89 -9.30
C ASP A 96 -8.99 12.52 -8.62
N GLY A 97 -10.10 12.30 -7.93
CA GLY A 97 -10.55 10.99 -7.48
C GLY A 97 -10.70 10.06 -8.67
N GLU A 98 -9.61 9.43 -9.09
CA GLU A 98 -9.67 8.27 -9.97
C GLU A 98 -10.01 7.04 -9.12
N ASP A 99 -11.32 6.77 -9.07
CA ASP A 99 -11.91 5.49 -8.75
C ASP A 99 -11.31 4.41 -9.67
N ASN A 100 -10.14 3.92 -9.31
CA ASN A 100 -9.57 2.74 -9.96
C ASN A 100 -10.24 1.51 -9.34
N ASP A 101 -11.47 1.27 -9.80
CA ASP A 101 -12.28 0.09 -9.53
C ASP A 101 -11.60 -1.16 -10.12
N PHE A 102 -10.54 -1.58 -9.44
CA PHE A 102 -9.81 -2.80 -9.74
C PHE A 102 -10.54 -4.05 -9.22
N ARG A 103 -11.71 -3.88 -8.58
CA ARG A 103 -12.44 -4.97 -7.90
C ARG A 103 -13.47 -5.65 -8.82
N THR A 104 -13.81 -5.06 -9.96
CA THR A 104 -14.85 -5.58 -10.86
C THR A 104 -14.32 -6.44 -12.03
N LYS A 105 -13.00 -6.56 -12.23
CA LYS A 105 -12.43 -7.38 -13.33
C LYS A 105 -12.23 -8.88 -13.03
N LEU A 106 -12.76 -9.41 -11.91
CA LEU A 106 -12.78 -10.86 -11.64
C LEU A 106 -14.20 -11.42 -11.43
N ARG A 107 -15.13 -10.99 -12.28
CA ARG A 107 -16.38 -11.72 -12.51
C ARG A 107 -16.82 -11.47 -13.94
N SER A 108 -16.26 -12.23 -14.88
CA SER A 108 -16.96 -12.47 -16.15
C SER A 108 -18.01 -13.56 -15.88
N PRO A 109 -19.30 -13.28 -16.13
CA PRO A 109 -20.32 -14.29 -16.32
C PRO A 109 -20.11 -14.97 -17.68
N GLN A 110 -19.99 -16.29 -17.73
CA GLN A 110 -20.31 -17.02 -18.95
C GLN A 110 -21.71 -17.58 -18.81
N SER A 111 -22.60 -16.99 -19.60
CA SER A 111 -23.85 -17.56 -20.04
C SER A 111 -23.51 -18.54 -21.17
N ASP A 112 -23.96 -19.79 -21.04
CA ASP A 112 -24.31 -20.66 -22.17
C ASP A 112 -25.77 -21.06 -21.83
N GLU A 113 -26.80 -20.38 -22.37
CA GLU A 113 -27.59 -20.76 -23.57
C GLU A 113 -27.98 -22.25 -23.55
N GLU A 114 -29.25 -22.56 -23.22
CA GLU A 114 -30.31 -23.11 -24.12
C GLU A 114 -29.96 -24.51 -24.66
N GLU A 115 -30.77 -25.58 -24.65
CA GLU A 115 -32.21 -25.83 -24.69
C GLU A 115 -32.34 -27.38 -24.50
N ASP A 116 -33.42 -27.92 -23.91
CA ASP A 116 -34.11 -29.12 -24.46
C ASP A 116 -35.30 -29.57 -23.61
N ALA A 117 -36.30 -30.04 -24.36
CA ALA A 117 -37.71 -30.26 -24.06
C ALA A 117 -38.08 -31.28 -22.97
N ASP A 118 -39.28 -31.13 -22.40
CA ASP A 118 -40.13 -32.25 -21.97
C ASP A 118 -41.63 -31.90 -22.17
N ASP A 119 -42.32 -32.74 -22.95
CA ASP A 119 -43.79 -32.90 -22.98
C ASP A 119 -44.15 -34.14 -22.15
#